data_AF-A0A7K9XWQ3-F1
#
_entry.id   AF-A0A7K9XWQ3-F1
#
_cell.length_a   1.000
_cell.length_b   1.000
_cell.length_c   1.000
_cell.angle_alpha   90.00
_cell.angle_beta   90.00
_cell.angle_gamma   90.00
#
_symmetry.space_group_name_H-M   'P 1'
#
loop_
_entity.id
_entity.type
_entity.pdbx_description
1 polymer ?
#
loop_
_entity_poly.entity_id
_entity_poly.type
_entity_poly.pdbx_seq_one_letter_code
_entity_poly.pdbx_strand_id
1 'polypeptide(L)'
;GTCPPPERLQYAELTEASRTVSSFPVGTKLSYSCRPGYVKIPGKSSSRTCGEDLQWSPTEQFCTAKKCRHPGGLENGFVNVTDLTFGSKATFSCRGGFRLRGTDEISCVIKNQDVDWSRDLPFCESIPCEPPPSIANGRYTEQTSYVYQTAVTYTCDEVPKGADPFSLIGPATIFCMYDAQSNGVWSEPPPQCKVVKCDNPKVENGRKTSGFAASYSYGHSVVFECNTGYFMVGSETITCGENNTWSPAKPTCEKTTSQVCGAPSITHGVVIPAKSVYEEGDSVQIKCSENCTFPDGTNEMTITCQGENTWTSLQNCACGPQTSGGFSPHISNGRIVNGQKPSYSVGDFITIECYAGYTLHGEARIQYVGENRWIPGVPACQLSAYITAIICVIVAVVVCLAIFWAYKKFFSQNGKRDSTPGTAEYKICKA
;
A
#
# COMPACT_ATOMS: atom_id res chain seq x y z
N GLY A 1 35.22 2.95 -66.43
CA GLY A 1 34.90 4.04 -65.49
C GLY A 1 35.33 3.66 -64.09
N THR A 2 35.10 4.53 -63.10
CA THR A 2 35.43 4.29 -61.69
C THR A 2 34.25 4.67 -60.80
N CYS A 3 34.07 3.97 -59.68
CA CYS A 3 33.12 4.34 -58.64
C CYS A 3 33.70 5.41 -57.72
N PRO A 4 32.88 6.37 -57.23
CA PRO A 4 33.27 7.32 -56.20
C PRO A 4 33.42 6.62 -54.83
N PRO A 5 33.97 7.30 -53.80
CA PRO A 5 34.01 6.77 -52.44
C PRO A 5 32.60 6.42 -51.94
N PRO A 6 32.40 5.23 -51.34
CA PRO A 6 31.08 4.85 -50.82
C PRO A 6 30.68 5.71 -49.62
N GLU A 7 29.38 5.87 -49.43
CA GLU A 7 28.82 6.58 -48.28
C GLU A 7 29.23 5.95 -46.94
N ARG A 8 29.38 6.81 -45.92
CA ARG A 8 29.76 6.37 -44.58
C ARG A 8 28.61 5.63 -43.90
N LEU A 9 28.87 4.39 -43.48
CA LEU A 9 27.94 3.61 -42.68
C LEU A 9 28.05 3.97 -41.19
N GLN A 10 26.91 4.08 -40.51
CA GLN A 10 26.83 4.38 -39.07
C GLN A 10 27.28 3.21 -38.19
N TYR A 11 27.18 1.97 -38.68
CA TYR A 11 27.50 0.73 -37.94
C TYR A 11 28.82 0.07 -38.37
N ALA A 12 29.44 0.56 -39.45
CA ALA A 12 30.65 -0.02 -40.03
C ALA A 12 31.58 1.04 -40.61
N GLU A 13 32.84 0.67 -40.77
CA GLU A 13 33.86 1.49 -41.38
C GLU A 13 34.71 0.68 -42.35
N LEU A 14 35.23 1.34 -43.38
CA LEU A 14 36.15 0.72 -44.32
C LEU A 14 37.43 0.27 -43.61
N THR A 15 38.06 -0.79 -44.08
CA THR A 15 39.42 -1.14 -43.63
C THR A 15 40.41 -0.04 -44.03
N GLU A 16 41.42 0.21 -43.20
CA GLU A 16 42.29 1.39 -43.32
C GLU A 16 42.88 1.60 -44.72
N ALA A 17 43.30 0.52 -45.39
CA ALA A 17 43.88 0.55 -46.73
C ALA A 17 42.98 1.17 -47.82
N SER A 18 41.67 1.24 -47.59
CA SER A 18 40.69 1.75 -48.55
C SER A 18 40.08 3.11 -48.19
N ARG A 19 40.42 3.67 -47.03
CA ARG A 19 39.87 4.96 -46.55
C ARG A 19 40.44 6.18 -47.26
N THR A 20 41.64 6.07 -47.80
CA THR A 20 42.40 7.18 -48.41
C THR A 20 42.29 7.22 -49.94
N VAL A 21 41.59 6.25 -50.53
CA VAL A 21 41.45 6.12 -51.98
C VAL A 21 40.21 6.87 -52.46
N SER A 22 40.37 7.74 -53.45
CA SER A 22 39.32 8.63 -53.96
C SER A 22 38.61 8.11 -55.22
N SER A 23 39.09 7.03 -55.85
CA SER A 23 38.54 6.49 -57.09
C SER A 23 38.79 4.98 -57.19
N PHE A 24 37.74 4.21 -57.47
CA PHE A 24 37.78 2.74 -57.46
C PHE A 24 37.43 2.16 -58.83
N PRO A 25 38.31 1.39 -59.50
CA PRO A 25 37.98 0.78 -60.79
C PRO A 25 36.86 -0.26 -60.67
N VAL A 26 36.12 -0.48 -61.76
CA VAL A 26 35.08 -1.51 -61.87
C VAL A 26 35.65 -2.88 -61.46
N GLY A 27 34.89 -3.64 -60.68
CA GLY A 27 35.32 -4.92 -60.09
C GLY A 27 36.05 -4.80 -58.76
N THR A 28 36.39 -3.59 -58.29
CA THR A 28 37.01 -3.41 -56.97
C THR A 28 36.07 -3.84 -55.85
N LYS A 29 36.59 -4.65 -54.91
CA LYS A 29 35.85 -5.15 -53.75
C LYS A 29 36.35 -4.51 -52.46
N LEU A 30 35.52 -3.68 -51.85
CA LEU A 30 35.78 -3.03 -50.56
C LEU A 30 35.31 -3.91 -49.42
N SER A 31 36.12 -4.00 -48.36
CA SER A 31 35.78 -4.71 -47.13
C SER A 31 35.56 -3.74 -45.98
N TYR A 32 34.55 -4.00 -45.16
CA TYR A 32 34.17 -3.21 -43.99
C TYR A 32 34.41 -4.00 -42.71
N SER A 33 34.81 -3.28 -41.66
CA SER A 33 34.80 -3.72 -40.26
C SER A 33 33.66 -3.04 -39.50
N CYS A 34 33.06 -3.73 -38.52
CA CYS A 34 32.04 -3.10 -37.69
C CYS A 34 32.67 -2.04 -36.78
N ARG A 35 31.96 -0.94 -36.54
CA ARG A 35 32.40 0.10 -35.59
C ARG A 35 32.35 -0.42 -34.15
N PRO A 36 33.12 0.18 -33.22
CA PRO A 36 32.95 -0.08 -31.79
C PRO A 36 31.48 0.06 -31.35
N GLY A 37 31.00 -0.86 -30.52
CA GLY A 37 29.57 -0.95 -30.16
C GLY A 37 28.71 -1.77 -31.13
N TYR A 38 29.27 -2.23 -32.26
CA TYR A 38 28.60 -3.11 -33.23
C TYR A 38 29.35 -4.44 -33.40
N VAL A 39 28.63 -5.46 -33.86
CA VAL A 39 29.16 -6.81 -34.13
C VAL A 39 28.65 -7.33 -35.46
N LYS A 40 29.48 -8.10 -36.17
CA LYS A 40 29.14 -8.67 -37.48
C LYS A 40 28.02 -9.69 -37.35
N ILE A 41 27.03 -9.58 -38.23
CA ILE A 41 25.93 -10.54 -38.34
C ILE A 41 26.47 -11.80 -39.04
N PRO A 42 26.34 -13.00 -38.44
CA PRO A 42 26.80 -14.23 -39.05
C PRO A 42 26.18 -14.47 -40.43
N GLY A 43 26.98 -14.90 -41.41
CA GLY A 43 26.52 -15.21 -42.77
C GLY A 43 26.30 -14.00 -43.69
N LYS A 44 26.37 -12.76 -43.19
CA LYS A 44 26.27 -11.54 -44.02
C LYS A 44 27.65 -11.11 -44.55
N SER A 45 27.69 -10.77 -45.84
CA SER A 45 28.89 -10.21 -46.49
C SER A 45 29.10 -8.77 -46.02
N SER A 46 30.29 -8.49 -45.51
CA SER A 46 30.73 -7.14 -45.13
C SER A 46 31.54 -6.49 -46.27
N SER A 47 31.21 -6.82 -47.52
CA SER A 47 31.94 -6.32 -48.69
C SER A 47 31.01 -5.77 -49.76
N ARG A 48 31.47 -4.73 -50.46
CA ARG A 48 30.78 -4.11 -51.60
C ARG A 48 31.66 -4.16 -52.83
N THR A 49 31.05 -4.33 -53.99
CA THR A 49 31.75 -4.38 -55.28
C THR A 49 31.33 -3.21 -56.15
N CYS A 50 32.28 -2.56 -56.83
CA CYS A 50 32.00 -1.54 -57.84
C CYS A 50 31.49 -2.22 -59.12
N GLY A 51 30.23 -1.95 -59.48
CA GLY A 51 29.56 -2.51 -60.65
C GLY A 51 29.96 -1.84 -61.97
N GLU A 52 29.60 -2.46 -63.09
CA GLU A 52 29.84 -1.91 -64.44
C GLU A 52 29.03 -0.63 -64.71
N ASP A 53 27.92 -0.45 -63.98
CA ASP A 53 27.08 0.75 -63.93
C ASP A 53 27.71 1.91 -63.13
N LEU A 54 28.95 1.73 -62.64
CA LEU A 54 29.68 2.68 -61.80
C LEU A 54 28.99 2.95 -60.44
N GLN A 55 28.11 2.04 -60.01
CA GLN A 55 27.49 2.08 -58.70
C GLN A 55 28.03 0.97 -57.80
N TRP A 56 28.02 1.22 -56.51
CA TRP A 56 28.37 0.20 -55.53
C TRP A 56 27.21 -0.76 -55.33
N SER A 57 27.51 -2.07 -55.26
CA SER A 57 26.52 -3.10 -54.98
C SER A 57 25.64 -2.75 -53.76
N PRO A 58 24.34 -3.11 -53.77
CA PRO A 58 23.44 -2.88 -52.65
C PRO A 58 24.03 -3.41 -51.34
N THR A 59 23.82 -2.68 -50.25
CA THR A 59 24.30 -3.07 -48.91
C THR A 59 23.11 -3.42 -48.04
N GLU A 60 23.03 -4.68 -47.66
CA GLU A 60 22.20 -5.11 -46.54
C GLU A 60 22.92 -4.85 -45.22
N GLN A 61 22.17 -4.68 -44.13
CA GLN A 61 22.77 -4.52 -42.82
C GLN A 61 23.56 -5.78 -42.42
N PHE A 62 24.88 -5.64 -42.25
CA PHE A 62 25.80 -6.72 -41.91
C PHE A 62 26.47 -6.56 -40.54
N CYS A 63 26.26 -5.43 -39.86
CA CYS A 63 26.59 -5.26 -38.45
C CYS A 63 25.34 -4.87 -37.66
N THR A 64 25.20 -5.43 -36.47
CA THR A 64 24.13 -5.10 -35.51
C THR A 64 24.74 -4.52 -34.24
N ALA A 65 23.99 -3.67 -33.54
CA ALA A 65 24.44 -3.11 -32.28
C ALA A 65 24.64 -4.23 -31.24
N LYS A 66 25.74 -4.15 -30.50
CA LYS A 66 25.95 -4.98 -29.31
C LYS A 66 24.87 -4.64 -28.28
N LYS A 67 24.56 -5.60 -27.40
CA LYS A 67 23.51 -5.46 -26.39
C LYS A 67 24.11 -5.46 -24.99
N CYS A 68 23.75 -4.46 -24.20
CA CYS A 68 23.98 -4.47 -22.77
C CYS A 68 23.15 -5.59 -22.12
N ARG A 69 23.60 -6.03 -20.94
CA ARG A 69 22.82 -6.95 -20.12
C ARG A 69 21.58 -6.22 -19.60
N HIS A 70 20.50 -6.95 -19.31
CA HIS A 70 19.36 -6.35 -18.64
C HIS A 70 19.81 -5.80 -17.27
N PRO A 71 19.54 -4.52 -16.93
CA PRO A 71 20.08 -3.88 -15.73
C PRO A 71 19.63 -4.59 -14.44
N GLY A 72 18.47 -5.22 -14.46
CA GLY A 72 17.93 -5.99 -13.33
C GLY A 72 16.65 -5.35 -12.80
N GLY A 73 16.17 -5.84 -11.67
CA GLY A 73 15.07 -5.21 -10.92
C GLY A 73 15.59 -4.15 -9.95
N LEU A 74 14.72 -3.19 -9.62
CA LEU A 74 14.98 -2.19 -8.59
C LEU A 74 14.02 -2.44 -7.43
N GLU A 75 14.55 -2.81 -6.27
CA GLU A 75 13.76 -3.02 -5.07
C GLU A 75 13.05 -1.73 -4.66
N ASN A 76 11.76 -1.82 -4.30
CA ASN A 76 10.91 -0.66 -3.99
C ASN A 76 10.85 0.40 -5.10
N GLY A 77 11.11 0.02 -6.35
CA GLY A 77 11.07 0.91 -7.49
C GLY A 77 10.64 0.24 -8.79
N PHE A 78 10.88 0.94 -9.88
CA PHE A 78 10.57 0.55 -11.25
C PHE A 78 11.77 0.87 -12.15
N VAL A 79 12.04 -0.06 -13.07
CA VAL A 79 13.06 0.10 -14.10
C VAL A 79 12.34 0.13 -15.44
N ASN A 80 12.52 1.20 -16.21
CA ASN A 80 11.96 1.35 -17.54
C ASN A 80 13.08 1.29 -18.57
N VAL A 81 13.08 0.23 -19.39
CA VAL A 81 14.08 -0.04 -20.42
C VAL A 81 13.37 -0.23 -21.75
N THR A 82 13.64 0.64 -22.73
CA THR A 82 13.02 0.55 -24.06
C THR A 82 13.76 -0.42 -24.98
N ASP A 83 15.09 -0.46 -24.89
CA ASP A 83 15.96 -1.37 -25.63
C ASP A 83 17.28 -1.56 -24.87
N LEU A 84 18.02 -2.62 -25.20
CA LEU A 84 19.31 -2.97 -24.63
C LEU A 84 20.46 -2.73 -25.62
N THR A 85 20.19 -2.26 -26.83
CA THR A 85 21.24 -2.01 -27.83
C THR A 85 22.14 -0.84 -27.41
N PHE A 86 23.38 -0.86 -27.90
CA PHE A 86 24.32 0.24 -27.74
C PHE A 86 23.68 1.62 -28.00
N GLY A 87 23.82 2.54 -27.05
CA GLY A 87 23.21 3.87 -27.07
C GLY A 87 21.83 3.96 -26.40
N SER A 88 21.19 2.83 -26.06
CA SER A 88 19.90 2.82 -25.36
C SER A 88 20.02 3.29 -23.91
N LYS A 89 18.91 3.79 -23.37
CA LYS A 89 18.80 4.34 -22.02
C LYS A 89 17.85 3.51 -21.16
N ALA A 90 18.17 3.41 -19.87
CA ALA A 90 17.30 2.84 -18.85
C ALA A 90 17.03 3.93 -17.80
N THR A 91 15.76 4.10 -17.44
CA THR A 91 15.31 5.09 -16.45
C THR A 91 14.75 4.41 -15.20
N PHE A 92 14.88 5.08 -14.06
CA PHE A 92 14.56 4.53 -12.74
C PHE A 92 13.62 5.47 -11.98
N SER A 93 12.67 4.87 -11.25
CA SER A 93 11.77 5.59 -10.36
C SER A 93 11.48 4.75 -9.12
N CYS A 94 11.13 5.38 -8.00
CA CYS A 94 10.81 4.68 -6.76
C CYS A 94 9.29 4.64 -6.52
N ARG A 95 8.85 3.65 -5.76
CA ARG A 95 7.47 3.57 -5.25
C ARG A 95 7.24 4.65 -4.19
N GLY A 96 5.97 4.98 -3.96
CA GLY A 96 5.59 5.90 -2.88
C GLY A 96 6.14 5.45 -1.53
N GLY A 97 6.69 6.39 -0.76
CA GLY A 97 7.39 6.12 0.51
C GLY A 97 8.90 5.87 0.37
N PHE A 98 9.43 5.86 -0.85
CA PHE A 98 10.84 5.69 -1.13
C PHE A 98 11.36 6.79 -2.04
N ARG A 99 12.61 7.21 -1.83
CA ARG A 99 13.30 8.19 -2.67
C ARG A 99 14.49 7.57 -3.38
N LEU A 100 14.74 8.02 -4.61
CA LEU A 100 15.82 7.50 -5.43
C LEU A 100 17.18 8.04 -4.96
N ARG A 101 18.12 7.14 -4.72
CA ARG A 101 19.51 7.48 -4.42
C ARG A 101 20.43 6.96 -5.52
N GLY A 102 21.05 7.90 -6.23
CA GLY A 102 21.85 7.63 -7.42
C GLY A 102 21.34 8.41 -8.62
N THR A 103 21.59 7.90 -9.83
CA THR A 103 21.10 8.49 -11.07
C THR A 103 19.74 7.91 -11.46
N ASP A 104 18.86 8.75 -11.98
CA ASP A 104 17.56 8.38 -12.56
C ASP A 104 17.66 7.81 -13.97
N GLU A 105 18.82 7.93 -14.62
CA GLU A 105 19.08 7.37 -15.95
C GLU A 105 20.50 6.78 -16.08
N ILE A 106 20.62 5.66 -16.78
CA ILE A 106 21.89 5.10 -17.26
C ILE A 106 21.82 4.79 -18.76
N SER A 107 22.97 4.81 -19.43
CA SER A 107 23.09 4.58 -20.87
C SER A 107 23.98 3.38 -21.19
N CYS A 108 23.66 2.62 -22.24
CA CYS A 108 24.47 1.52 -22.73
C CYS A 108 25.66 2.05 -23.53
N VAL A 109 26.86 2.01 -22.95
CA VAL A 109 28.09 2.62 -23.48
C VAL A 109 29.16 1.58 -23.76
N ILE A 110 30.23 1.98 -24.43
CA ILE A 110 31.36 1.09 -24.72
C ILE A 110 32.28 1.04 -23.48
N LYS A 111 32.49 -0.15 -22.94
CA LYS A 111 33.47 -0.44 -21.87
C LYS A 111 34.34 -1.63 -22.27
N ASN A 112 35.67 -1.45 -22.27
CA ASN A 112 36.66 -2.51 -22.55
C ASN A 112 36.37 -3.31 -23.85
N GLN A 113 36.18 -2.61 -24.97
CA GLN A 113 35.83 -3.19 -26.29
C GLN A 113 34.48 -3.92 -26.37
N ASP A 114 33.73 -4.00 -25.27
CA ASP A 114 32.35 -4.48 -25.23
C ASP A 114 31.37 -3.34 -24.87
N VAL A 115 30.09 -3.67 -24.69
CA VAL A 115 29.09 -2.71 -24.21
C VAL A 115 28.60 -3.08 -22.82
N ASP A 116 28.45 -2.06 -21.99
CA ASP A 116 27.92 -2.19 -20.63
C ASP A 116 27.30 -0.86 -20.17
N TRP A 117 26.54 -0.89 -19.09
CA TRP A 117 25.89 0.30 -18.57
C TRP A 117 26.91 1.33 -18.07
N SER A 118 26.58 2.61 -18.27
CA SER A 118 27.45 3.73 -17.90
C SER A 118 27.80 3.74 -16.41
N ARG A 119 26.86 3.31 -15.56
CA ARG A 119 26.97 3.28 -14.10
C ARG A 119 26.23 2.06 -13.54
N ASP A 120 26.49 1.77 -12.27
CA ASP A 120 25.72 0.78 -11.50
C ASP A 120 24.29 1.28 -11.25
N LEU A 121 23.39 0.35 -10.91
CA LEU A 121 21.99 0.67 -10.65
C LEU A 121 21.84 1.55 -9.39
N PRO A 122 20.90 2.51 -9.39
CA PRO A 122 20.53 3.25 -8.19
C PRO A 122 19.80 2.32 -7.19
N PHE A 123 19.52 2.83 -6.00
CA PHE A 123 18.65 2.16 -5.03
C PHE A 123 17.56 3.10 -4.51
N CYS A 124 16.42 2.53 -4.12
CA CYS A 124 15.32 3.26 -3.50
C CYS A 124 15.42 3.11 -1.99
N GLU A 125 15.73 4.20 -1.29
CA GLU A 125 15.78 4.21 0.17
C GLU A 125 14.45 4.72 0.74
N SER A 126 14.03 4.17 1.89
CA SER A 126 12.84 4.64 2.59
C SER A 126 13.01 6.11 2.96
N ILE A 127 11.94 6.89 2.79
CA ILE A 127 11.96 8.32 3.15
C ILE A 127 12.12 8.45 4.67
N PRO A 128 13.14 9.18 5.17
CA PRO A 128 13.34 9.36 6.60
C PRO A 128 12.41 10.47 7.14
N CYS A 129 11.85 10.24 8.33
CA CYS A 129 11.21 11.28 9.12
C CYS A 129 12.19 11.87 10.15
N GLU A 130 11.97 13.14 10.49
CA GLU A 130 12.62 13.71 11.68
C GLU A 130 12.13 12.99 12.94
N PRO A 131 12.94 12.96 14.02
CA PRO A 131 12.52 12.40 15.29
C PRO A 131 11.15 12.96 15.75
N PRO A 132 10.27 12.11 16.31
CA PRO A 132 8.98 12.55 16.81
C PRO A 132 9.11 13.69 17.83
N PRO A 133 8.20 14.69 17.85
CA PRO A 133 8.25 15.75 18.84
C PRO A 133 8.08 15.23 20.27
N SER A 134 8.95 15.65 21.19
CA SER A 134 8.76 15.39 22.62
C SER A 134 7.53 16.12 23.17
N ILE A 135 6.78 15.48 24.06
CA ILE A 135 5.59 16.05 24.71
C ILE A 135 5.82 16.24 26.20
N ALA A 136 5.14 17.21 26.81
CA ALA A 136 5.20 17.41 28.26
C ALA A 136 4.47 16.28 28.99
N ASN A 137 5.04 15.81 30.11
CA ASN A 137 4.48 14.73 30.95
C ASN A 137 4.19 13.43 30.17
N GLY A 138 4.99 13.15 29.15
CA GLY A 138 4.88 11.93 28.38
C GLY A 138 6.16 11.61 27.63
N ARG A 139 6.21 10.38 27.16
CA ARG A 139 7.33 9.80 26.42
C ARG A 139 6.82 8.98 25.25
N TYR A 140 7.68 8.71 24.28
CA TYR A 140 7.36 7.84 23.15
C TYR A 140 8.34 6.68 23.01
N THR A 141 7.96 5.67 22.24
CA THR A 141 8.82 4.53 21.90
C THR A 141 9.99 4.98 21.03
N GLU A 142 11.15 5.22 21.64
CA GLU A 142 12.37 5.61 20.93
C GLU A 142 12.89 4.49 20.02
N GLN A 143 13.34 4.88 18.83
CA GLN A 143 14.01 4.00 17.86
C GLN A 143 15.28 4.67 17.33
N THR A 144 16.18 3.86 16.77
CA THR A 144 17.45 4.34 16.20
C THR A 144 17.29 5.15 14.91
N SER A 145 16.24 4.88 14.14
CA SER A 145 15.92 5.61 12.91
C SER A 145 14.42 5.57 12.64
N TYR A 146 13.88 6.68 12.16
CA TYR A 146 12.47 6.80 11.77
C TYR A 146 12.38 6.90 10.25
N VAL A 147 11.78 5.90 9.62
CA VAL A 147 11.61 5.84 8.16
C VAL A 147 10.15 5.58 7.82
N TYR A 148 9.79 5.71 6.55
CA TYR A 148 8.43 5.44 6.07
C TYR A 148 7.82 4.16 6.68
N GLN A 149 6.59 4.29 7.20
CA GLN A 149 5.82 3.30 7.95
C GLN A 149 6.30 2.97 9.38
N THR A 150 7.36 3.60 9.88
CA THR A 150 7.70 3.52 11.31
C THR A 150 6.53 4.04 12.16
N ALA A 151 6.10 3.25 13.13
CA ALA A 151 5.09 3.61 14.11
C ALA A 151 5.74 4.01 15.44
N VAL A 152 5.29 5.12 16.01
CA VAL A 152 5.74 5.61 17.32
C VAL A 152 4.54 5.79 18.23
N THR A 153 4.60 5.18 19.41
CA THR A 153 3.54 5.22 20.40
C THR A 153 3.94 6.08 21.59
N TYR A 154 3.09 7.05 21.92
CA TYR A 154 3.21 7.91 23.09
C TYR A 154 2.51 7.32 24.31
N THR A 155 3.07 7.60 25.47
CA THR A 155 2.55 7.20 26.77
C THR A 155 2.74 8.35 27.75
N CYS A 156 1.73 8.64 28.56
CA CYS A 156 1.86 9.65 29.60
C CYS A 156 2.70 9.12 30.77
N ASP A 157 3.41 10.03 31.43
CA ASP A 157 4.22 9.70 32.58
C ASP A 157 3.36 9.30 33.77
N GLU A 158 3.91 8.43 34.62
CA GLU A 158 3.24 8.04 35.86
C GLU A 158 3.31 9.16 36.88
N VAL A 159 2.20 9.38 37.59
CA VAL A 159 2.11 10.35 38.68
C VAL A 159 2.23 9.66 40.05
N PRO A 160 2.72 10.34 41.09
CA PRO A 160 2.73 9.81 42.45
C PRO A 160 1.34 9.39 42.92
N LYS A 161 1.29 8.37 43.79
CA LYS A 161 0.03 7.89 44.37
C LYS A 161 -0.70 9.03 45.10
N GLY A 162 -1.96 9.26 44.73
CA GLY A 162 -2.81 10.30 45.29
C GLY A 162 -2.91 11.57 44.46
N ALA A 163 -2.09 11.73 43.40
CA ALA A 163 -2.26 12.77 42.40
C ALA A 163 -3.22 12.34 41.29
N ASP A 164 -3.82 13.31 40.59
CA ASP A 164 -4.66 13.04 39.44
C ASP A 164 -3.81 12.57 38.24
N PRO A 165 -4.13 11.43 37.60
CA PRO A 165 -3.35 10.90 36.50
C PRO A 165 -3.48 11.75 35.23
N PHE A 166 -2.43 11.76 34.40
CA PHE A 166 -2.47 12.35 33.08
C PHE A 166 -3.36 11.52 32.14
N SER A 167 -4.16 12.20 31.34
CA SER A 167 -4.91 11.63 30.23
C SER A 167 -4.20 11.94 28.92
N LEU A 168 -4.11 10.95 28.04
CA LEU A 168 -3.57 11.12 26.68
C LEU A 168 -4.68 11.64 25.76
N ILE A 169 -4.51 12.85 25.25
CA ILE A 169 -5.46 13.55 24.39
C ILE A 169 -4.91 13.58 22.97
N GLY A 170 -5.62 12.92 22.05
CA GLY A 170 -5.18 12.74 20.65
C GLY A 170 -4.75 11.30 20.33
N PRO A 171 -4.11 11.08 19.16
CA PRO A 171 -3.69 9.75 18.74
C PRO A 171 -2.52 9.25 19.58
N ALA A 172 -2.67 8.08 20.19
CA ALA A 172 -1.58 7.45 20.95
C ALA A 172 -0.43 6.98 20.04
N THR A 173 -0.69 6.66 18.78
CA THR A 173 0.31 6.18 17.82
C THR A 173 0.26 7.01 16.55
N ILE A 174 1.42 7.48 16.11
CA ILE A 174 1.61 8.20 14.84
C ILE A 174 2.57 7.42 13.93
N PHE A 175 2.46 7.65 12.63
CA PHE A 175 3.22 6.92 11.62
C PHE A 175 4.04 7.87 10.75
N CYS A 176 5.25 7.46 10.39
CA CYS A 176 6.06 8.20 9.43
C CYS A 176 5.50 8.00 8.02
N MET A 177 5.01 9.08 7.43
CA MET A 177 4.44 9.16 6.09
C MET A 177 5.33 10.05 5.21
N TYR A 178 4.86 10.38 4.00
CA TYR A 178 5.55 11.30 3.10
C TYR A 178 4.57 12.30 2.48
N ASP A 179 5.07 13.50 2.19
CA ASP A 179 4.31 14.56 1.50
C ASP A 179 4.41 14.46 -0.03
N ALA A 180 3.76 15.39 -0.75
CA ALA A 180 3.80 15.44 -2.21
C ALA A 180 5.21 15.72 -2.78
N GLN A 181 6.11 16.26 -1.95
CA GLN A 181 7.50 16.55 -2.27
C GLN A 181 8.45 15.40 -1.87
N SER A 182 7.91 14.27 -1.39
CA SER A 182 8.68 13.11 -0.90
C SER A 182 9.54 13.41 0.34
N ASN A 183 9.13 14.35 1.19
CA ASN A 183 9.70 14.55 2.51
C ASN A 183 8.97 13.71 3.56
N GLY A 184 9.68 13.24 4.58
CA GLY A 184 9.07 12.48 5.68
C GLY A 184 8.27 13.38 6.61
N VAL A 185 7.00 13.03 6.83
CA VAL A 185 6.07 13.78 7.70
C VAL A 185 5.29 12.81 8.57
N TRP A 186 5.05 13.16 9.83
CA TRP A 186 4.22 12.36 10.73
C TRP A 186 2.73 12.44 10.34
N SER A 187 2.02 11.30 10.42
CA SER A 187 0.63 11.17 9.99
C SER A 187 -0.34 12.12 10.70
N GLU A 188 -0.06 12.42 11.97
CA GLU A 188 -0.90 13.25 12.83
C GLU A 188 -0.02 14.07 13.79
N PRO A 189 -0.56 15.18 14.36
CA PRO A 189 0.14 15.94 15.40
C PRO A 189 0.36 15.08 16.66
N PRO A 190 1.40 15.40 17.48
CA PRO A 190 1.66 14.66 18.70
C PRO A 190 0.52 14.85 19.72
N PRO A 191 0.18 13.82 20.52
CA PRO A 191 -0.84 13.92 21.54
C PRO A 191 -0.38 14.78 22.73
N GLN A 192 -1.33 15.14 23.60
CA GLN A 192 -1.04 15.88 24.82
C GLN A 192 -1.30 15.03 26.06
N CYS A 193 -0.38 15.07 27.03
CA CYS A 193 -0.57 14.48 28.34
C CYS A 193 -0.90 15.58 29.36
N LYS A 194 -2.18 15.69 29.73
CA LYS A 194 -2.66 16.66 30.71
C LYS A 194 -3.65 16.02 31.68
N VAL A 195 -3.75 16.59 32.87
CA VAL A 195 -4.78 16.16 33.83
C VAL A 195 -6.14 16.61 33.30
N VAL A 196 -7.00 15.65 33.04
CA VAL A 196 -8.42 15.89 32.73
C VAL A 196 -9.24 15.32 33.87
N LYS A 197 -10.05 16.18 34.50
CA LYS A 197 -10.89 15.81 35.63
C LYS A 197 -12.22 16.53 35.55
N CYS A 198 -13.23 15.82 35.08
CA CYS A 198 -14.60 16.31 35.09
C CYS A 198 -15.22 16.19 36.48
N ASP A 199 -16.11 17.11 36.80
CA ASP A 199 -16.88 17.07 38.03
C ASP A 199 -17.82 15.86 38.04
N ASN A 200 -18.21 15.39 39.22
CA ASN A 200 -19.18 14.30 39.34
C ASN A 200 -20.58 14.80 38.92
N PRO A 201 -21.11 14.41 37.74
CA PRO A 201 -22.30 15.04 37.20
C PRO A 201 -23.52 14.62 38.02
N LYS A 202 -24.34 15.59 38.41
CA LYS A 202 -25.61 15.40 39.12
C LYS A 202 -26.72 16.00 38.28
N VAL A 203 -27.82 15.27 38.16
CA VAL A 203 -29.03 15.70 37.46
C VAL A 203 -30.17 15.62 38.45
N GLU A 204 -30.81 16.75 38.73
CA GLU A 204 -31.97 16.79 39.63
C GLU A 204 -33.13 16.02 39.01
N ASN A 205 -33.86 15.25 39.81
CA ASN A 205 -34.92 14.35 39.33
C ASN A 205 -34.46 13.32 38.29
N GLY A 206 -33.15 13.06 38.20
CA GLY A 206 -32.57 11.99 37.41
C GLY A 206 -31.61 11.13 38.22
N ARG A 207 -31.30 9.96 37.69
CA ARG A 207 -30.33 9.02 38.25
C ARG A 207 -29.34 8.60 37.19
N LYS A 208 -28.13 8.27 37.62
CA LYS A 208 -27.16 7.59 36.77
C LYS A 208 -27.56 6.12 36.63
N THR A 209 -27.42 5.57 35.44
CA THR A 209 -27.68 4.15 35.17
C THR A 209 -26.40 3.38 34.85
N SER A 210 -25.38 4.06 34.31
CA SER A 210 -24.06 3.47 34.04
C SER A 210 -22.94 4.52 34.14
N GLY A 211 -21.68 4.07 34.07
CA GLY A 211 -20.52 4.97 34.17
C GLY A 211 -20.25 5.48 35.58
N PHE A 212 -20.48 4.65 36.60
CA PHE A 212 -20.15 5.01 37.98
C PHE A 212 -18.64 4.93 38.21
N ALA A 213 -18.03 6.03 38.63
CA ALA A 213 -16.62 6.09 38.97
C ALA A 213 -16.37 7.05 40.14
N ALA A 214 -15.27 6.83 40.87
CA ALA A 214 -14.84 7.73 41.94
C ALA A 214 -14.32 9.08 41.38
N SER A 215 -13.79 9.07 40.16
CA SER A 215 -13.36 10.25 39.41
C SER A 215 -13.56 10.05 37.90
N TYR A 216 -13.70 11.15 37.17
CA TYR A 216 -14.00 11.14 35.74
C TYR A 216 -12.86 11.78 34.95
N SER A 217 -12.07 10.97 34.27
CA SER A 217 -11.02 11.41 33.36
C SER A 217 -11.50 11.46 31.92
N TYR A 218 -10.65 11.94 31.01
CA TYR A 218 -10.95 12.04 29.59
C TYR A 218 -11.54 10.74 29.03
N GLY A 219 -12.61 10.86 28.23
CA GLY A 219 -13.27 9.74 27.58
C GLY A 219 -14.19 8.90 28.48
N HIS A 220 -14.22 9.12 29.79
CA HIS A 220 -15.24 8.49 30.63
C HIS A 220 -16.63 9.03 30.27
N SER A 221 -17.60 8.12 30.16
CA SER A 221 -18.99 8.44 29.86
C SER A 221 -19.91 8.05 31.00
N VAL A 222 -20.99 8.81 31.17
CA VAL A 222 -22.04 8.56 32.17
C VAL A 222 -23.38 8.61 31.47
N VAL A 223 -24.23 7.63 31.78
CA VAL A 223 -25.60 7.56 31.25
C VAL A 223 -26.59 7.91 32.36
N PHE A 224 -27.58 8.72 32.01
CA PHE A 224 -28.64 9.19 32.90
C PHE A 224 -30.01 8.66 32.48
N GLU A 225 -30.92 8.62 33.45
CA GLU A 225 -32.34 8.34 33.27
C GLU A 225 -33.14 9.25 34.22
N CYS A 226 -34.25 9.82 33.77
CA CYS A 226 -35.10 10.62 34.63
C CYS A 226 -35.97 9.75 35.55
N ASN A 227 -36.25 10.25 36.74
CA ASN A 227 -37.14 9.60 37.70
C ASN A 227 -38.58 9.57 37.15
N THR A 228 -39.40 8.69 37.71
CA THR A 228 -40.82 8.57 37.34
C THR A 228 -41.54 9.93 37.45
N GLY A 229 -42.27 10.31 36.39
CA GLY A 229 -42.96 11.59 36.31
C GLY A 229 -42.10 12.77 35.80
N TYR A 230 -40.91 12.49 35.28
CA TYR A 230 -40.04 13.46 34.62
C TYR A 230 -39.56 12.92 33.26
N PHE A 231 -39.28 13.81 32.32
CA PHE A 231 -38.70 13.47 31.01
C PHE A 231 -37.36 14.18 30.80
N MET A 232 -36.50 13.59 29.96
CA MET A 232 -35.15 14.10 29.73
C MET A 232 -35.10 15.17 28.64
N VAL A 233 -34.38 16.25 28.93
CA VAL A 233 -33.99 17.30 27.99
C VAL A 233 -32.47 17.31 27.86
N GLY A 234 -31.96 17.00 26.66
CA GLY A 234 -30.53 16.89 26.37
C GLY A 234 -30.12 15.47 25.98
N SER A 235 -28.84 15.15 26.09
CA SER A 235 -28.32 13.81 25.79
C SER A 235 -28.34 12.91 27.02
N GLU A 236 -28.81 11.68 26.86
CA GLU A 236 -28.77 10.66 27.92
C GLU A 236 -27.35 10.25 28.30
N THR A 237 -26.40 10.36 27.35
CA THR A 237 -25.00 9.98 27.54
C THR A 237 -24.13 11.22 27.42
N ILE A 238 -23.33 11.47 28.45
CA ILE A 238 -22.34 12.56 28.45
C ILE A 238 -20.94 12.00 28.61
N THR A 239 -19.96 12.58 27.92
CA THR A 239 -18.56 12.13 27.95
C THR A 239 -17.65 13.25 28.43
N CYS A 240 -16.68 12.92 29.28
CA CYS A 240 -15.72 13.89 29.78
C CYS A 240 -14.76 14.30 28.66
N GLY A 241 -14.85 15.56 28.23
CA GLY A 241 -14.03 16.14 27.18
C GLY A 241 -12.68 16.65 27.68
N GLU A 242 -11.83 17.05 26.75
CA GLU A 242 -10.46 17.51 27.00
C GLU A 242 -10.34 18.81 27.83
N ASN A 243 -11.43 19.57 27.94
CA ASN A 243 -11.50 20.86 28.63
C ASN A 243 -12.08 20.75 30.05
N ASN A 244 -12.06 19.55 30.65
CA ASN A 244 -12.68 19.26 31.95
C ASN A 244 -14.21 19.47 31.98
N THR A 245 -14.84 19.44 30.82
CA THR A 245 -16.28 19.66 30.66
C THR A 245 -16.95 18.44 30.06
N TRP A 246 -18.19 18.21 30.48
CA TRP A 246 -19.04 17.19 29.88
C TRP A 246 -19.53 17.62 28.49
N SER A 247 -19.40 16.71 27.52
CA SER A 247 -19.90 16.87 26.16
C SER A 247 -20.67 15.62 25.73
N PRO A 248 -21.95 15.74 25.33
CA PRO A 248 -22.78 16.95 25.41
C PRO A 248 -22.95 17.47 26.84
N ALA A 249 -23.51 18.68 27.00
CA ALA A 249 -23.82 19.23 28.31
C ALA A 249 -24.75 18.30 29.11
N LYS A 250 -24.68 18.39 30.44
CA LYS A 250 -25.49 17.57 31.36
C LYS A 250 -26.98 17.70 31.02
N PRO A 251 -27.74 16.59 30.95
CA PRO A 251 -29.17 16.66 30.69
C PRO A 251 -29.92 17.26 31.88
N THR A 252 -31.14 17.70 31.63
CA THR A 252 -32.09 18.20 32.63
C THR A 252 -33.34 17.32 32.62
N CYS A 253 -33.90 17.05 33.79
CA CYS A 253 -35.14 16.28 33.91
C CYS A 253 -36.29 17.23 34.25
N GLU A 254 -37.18 17.44 33.30
CA GLU A 254 -38.32 18.33 33.43
C GLU A 254 -39.56 17.57 33.86
N LYS A 255 -40.41 18.18 34.69
CA LYS A 255 -41.58 17.52 35.26
C LYS A 255 -42.63 17.28 34.17
N THR A 256 -43.12 16.06 34.10
CA THR A 256 -44.27 15.72 33.27
C THR A 256 -45.53 16.34 33.87
N THR A 257 -46.12 17.32 33.18
CA THR A 257 -47.45 17.87 33.52
C THR A 257 -48.49 17.37 32.52
N SER A 258 -49.78 17.53 32.83
CA SER A 258 -50.89 17.06 31.99
C SER A 258 -50.93 17.71 30.60
N GLN A 259 -50.16 18.77 30.36
CA GLN A 259 -50.23 19.59 29.14
C GLN A 259 -48.91 19.65 28.36
N VAL A 260 -47.88 18.89 28.75
CA VAL A 260 -46.56 18.97 28.10
C VAL A 260 -46.00 17.60 27.75
N CYS A 261 -45.25 17.56 26.66
CA CYS A 261 -44.42 16.42 26.26
C CYS A 261 -42.96 16.84 26.11
N GLY A 262 -42.06 15.92 26.47
CA GLY A 262 -40.65 16.03 26.10
C GLY A 262 -40.41 15.70 24.64
N ALA A 263 -39.19 15.97 24.19
CA ALA A 263 -38.73 15.51 22.89
C ALA A 263 -38.93 13.99 22.75
N PRO A 264 -39.61 13.52 21.68
CA PRO A 264 -39.87 12.10 21.51
C PRO A 264 -38.56 11.35 21.28
N SER A 265 -38.30 10.32 22.07
CA SER A 265 -37.13 9.44 21.91
C SER A 265 -37.31 8.53 20.70
N ILE A 266 -36.66 8.85 19.58
CA ILE A 266 -36.66 8.06 18.35
C ILE A 266 -35.25 7.56 18.04
N THR A 267 -35.10 6.27 17.77
CA THR A 267 -33.85 5.70 17.24
C THR A 267 -33.79 5.88 15.73
N HIS A 268 -32.61 6.25 15.21
CA HIS A 268 -32.34 6.42 13.77
C HIS A 268 -33.30 7.40 13.05
N GLY A 269 -33.69 8.48 13.73
CA GLY A 269 -34.53 9.52 13.16
C GLY A 269 -34.29 10.88 13.82
N VAL A 270 -34.81 11.92 13.19
CA VAL A 270 -34.68 13.33 13.60
C VAL A 270 -36.06 13.96 13.74
N VAL A 271 -36.26 14.79 14.77
CA VAL A 271 -37.54 15.44 15.09
C VAL A 271 -37.52 16.89 14.60
N ILE A 272 -38.57 17.32 13.90
CA ILE A 272 -38.68 18.64 13.26
C ILE A 272 -40.07 19.23 13.55
N PRO A 273 -40.20 20.44 14.15
CA PRO A 273 -39.12 21.27 14.67
C PRO A 273 -38.50 20.67 15.93
N ALA A 274 -37.17 20.73 16.06
CA ALA A 274 -36.45 20.24 17.24
C ALA A 274 -36.58 21.23 18.40
N LYS A 275 -37.55 20.98 19.30
CA LYS A 275 -37.66 21.62 20.62
C LYS A 275 -37.37 20.61 21.73
N SER A 276 -37.03 21.10 22.91
CA SER A 276 -36.89 20.31 24.13
C SER A 276 -38.23 20.03 24.83
N VAL A 277 -39.22 20.92 24.64
CA VAL A 277 -40.54 20.88 25.27
C VAL A 277 -41.61 21.21 24.23
N TYR A 278 -42.73 20.48 24.28
CA TYR A 278 -43.89 20.61 23.38
C TYR A 278 -45.17 20.72 24.21
N GLU A 279 -46.08 21.59 23.79
CA GLU A 279 -47.40 21.75 24.42
C GLU A 279 -48.39 20.71 23.88
N GLU A 280 -49.42 20.39 24.65
CA GLU A 280 -50.52 19.53 24.21
C GLU A 280 -51.12 20.07 22.90
N GLY A 281 -51.17 19.24 21.87
CA GLY A 281 -51.59 19.62 20.52
C GLY A 281 -50.45 20.06 19.59
N ASP A 282 -49.21 20.24 20.08
CA ASP A 282 -48.05 20.44 19.21
C ASP A 282 -47.77 19.19 18.37
N SER A 283 -47.58 19.39 17.06
CA SER A 283 -47.21 18.33 16.13
C SER A 283 -45.77 18.46 15.68
N VAL A 284 -45.06 17.33 15.64
CA VAL A 284 -43.70 17.23 15.10
C VAL A 284 -43.62 16.19 13.99
N GLN A 285 -42.80 16.47 12.99
CA GLN A 285 -42.41 15.51 11.96
C GLN A 285 -41.17 14.76 12.43
N ILE A 286 -41.26 13.44 12.48
CA ILE A 286 -40.12 12.56 12.61
C ILE A 286 -39.70 12.15 11.21
N LYS A 287 -38.45 12.44 10.87
CA LYS A 287 -37.81 12.00 9.63
C LYS A 287 -36.79 10.92 9.95
N CYS A 288 -36.92 9.73 9.36
CA CYS A 288 -35.93 8.68 9.55
C CYS A 288 -34.61 9.04 8.87
N SER A 289 -33.50 8.53 9.43
CA SER A 289 -32.18 8.60 8.83
C SER A 289 -32.14 7.85 7.49
N GLU A 290 -31.12 8.13 6.66
CA GLU A 290 -30.95 7.43 5.37
C GLU A 290 -30.95 5.90 5.55
N ASN A 291 -31.64 5.20 4.65
CA ASN A 291 -31.88 3.74 4.69
C ASN A 291 -32.75 3.24 5.85
N CYS A 292 -33.45 4.13 6.55
CA CYS A 292 -34.40 3.76 7.59
C CYS A 292 -35.81 4.21 7.25
N THR A 293 -36.78 3.35 7.55
CA THR A 293 -38.21 3.59 7.31
C THR A 293 -38.99 3.21 8.55
N PHE A 294 -40.17 3.80 8.73
CA PHE A 294 -41.12 3.31 9.70
C PHE A 294 -41.60 1.90 9.30
N PRO A 295 -42.18 1.13 10.24
CA PRO A 295 -42.74 -0.20 9.97
C PRO A 295 -43.78 -0.23 8.83
N ASP A 296 -44.41 0.91 8.52
CA ASP A 296 -45.37 1.09 7.42
C ASP A 296 -44.71 1.41 6.06
N GLY A 297 -43.37 1.48 6.00
CA GLY A 297 -42.59 1.79 4.81
C GLY A 297 -42.42 3.28 4.51
N THR A 298 -42.98 4.18 5.32
CA THR A 298 -42.80 5.62 5.17
C THR A 298 -41.46 6.09 5.72
N ASN A 299 -40.94 7.22 5.22
CA ASN A 299 -39.68 7.83 5.67
C ASN A 299 -39.92 9.01 6.65
N GLU A 300 -41.16 9.50 6.72
CA GLU A 300 -41.57 10.62 7.56
C GLU A 300 -42.93 10.31 8.19
N MET A 301 -43.07 10.58 9.50
CA MET A 301 -44.35 10.49 10.20
C MET A 301 -44.58 11.76 11.01
N THR A 302 -45.84 12.14 11.19
CA THR A 302 -46.21 13.25 12.08
C THR A 302 -46.83 12.69 13.34
N ILE A 303 -46.32 13.08 14.50
CA ILE A 303 -46.88 12.72 15.81
C ILE A 303 -47.30 13.99 16.54
N THR A 304 -48.31 13.87 17.40
CA THR A 304 -48.84 15.01 18.18
C THR A 304 -48.74 14.70 19.66
N CYS A 305 -48.35 15.70 20.45
CA CYS A 305 -48.29 15.61 21.90
C CYS A 305 -49.70 15.51 22.46
N GLN A 306 -49.97 14.46 23.26
CA GLN A 306 -51.27 14.23 23.93
C GLN A 306 -51.24 14.65 25.40
N GLY A 307 -50.16 15.28 25.86
CA GLY A 307 -49.91 15.53 27.28
C GLY A 307 -49.27 14.34 28.00
N GLU A 308 -48.89 14.52 29.26
CA GLU A 308 -48.27 13.48 30.11
C GLU A 308 -47.03 12.81 29.50
N ASN A 309 -46.27 13.51 28.65
CA ASN A 309 -45.15 12.92 27.90
C ASN A 309 -45.56 11.73 27.01
N THR A 310 -46.80 11.73 26.52
CA THR A 310 -47.32 10.72 25.59
C THR A 310 -47.55 11.32 24.20
N TRP A 311 -47.13 10.59 23.18
CA TRP A 311 -47.23 10.97 21.77
C TRP A 311 -48.15 9.99 21.05
N THR A 312 -49.00 10.50 20.14
CA THR A 312 -50.06 9.73 19.48
C THR A 312 -49.62 8.37 18.94
N SER A 313 -48.62 8.33 18.06
CA SER A 313 -48.23 7.14 17.30
C SER A 313 -46.71 7.01 17.25
N LEU A 314 -46.06 7.11 18.42
CA LEU A 314 -44.60 7.06 18.52
C LEU A 314 -44.07 5.67 18.11
N GLN A 315 -43.31 5.61 17.02
CA GLN A 315 -42.68 4.39 16.51
C GLN A 315 -41.22 4.66 16.18
N ASN A 316 -40.35 3.69 16.45
CA ASN A 316 -38.95 3.79 16.07
C ASN A 316 -38.77 3.54 14.57
N CYS A 317 -37.78 4.21 13.97
CA CYS A 317 -37.38 3.91 12.61
C CYS A 317 -36.73 2.52 12.58
N ALA A 318 -37.32 1.62 11.81
CA ALA A 318 -36.68 0.38 11.44
C ALA A 318 -35.78 0.69 10.26
N CYS A 319 -34.48 0.73 10.51
CA CYS A 319 -33.57 0.61 9.39
C CYS A 319 -33.90 -0.71 8.70
N GLY A 320 -34.15 -0.68 7.39
CA GLY A 320 -34.05 -1.90 6.61
C GLY A 320 -32.73 -2.56 7.01
N PRO A 321 -32.59 -3.91 6.94
CA PRO A 321 -31.28 -4.51 7.14
C PRO A 321 -30.36 -3.64 6.32
N GLN A 322 -29.42 -2.96 6.98
CA GLN A 322 -28.54 -2.09 6.24
C GLN A 322 -28.10 -2.94 5.05
N THR A 323 -27.79 -2.31 3.94
CA THR A 323 -26.76 -2.91 3.09
C THR A 323 -25.40 -2.94 3.84
N SER A 324 -25.39 -3.37 5.11
CA SER A 324 -24.40 -4.15 5.84
C SER A 324 -24.99 -5.52 6.22
N GLY A 325 -25.90 -6.05 5.40
CA GLY A 325 -25.78 -7.45 5.01
C GLY A 325 -24.35 -7.58 4.52
N GLY A 326 -23.51 -8.30 5.27
CA GLY A 326 -22.10 -8.44 4.95
C GLY A 326 -21.98 -8.72 3.46
N PHE A 327 -21.29 -7.86 2.72
CA PHE A 327 -20.99 -8.23 1.34
C PHE A 327 -20.22 -9.55 1.41
N SER A 328 -20.46 -10.43 0.42
CA SER A 328 -19.65 -11.63 0.26
C SER A 328 -18.18 -11.23 0.45
N PRO A 329 -17.46 -11.78 1.43
CA PRO A 329 -16.10 -11.36 1.69
C PRO A 329 -15.27 -11.61 0.44
N HIS A 330 -14.42 -10.65 0.08
CA HIS A 330 -13.54 -10.81 -1.07
C HIS A 330 -12.44 -11.82 -0.73
N ILE A 331 -12.45 -12.99 -1.38
CA ILE A 331 -11.41 -14.01 -1.22
C ILE A 331 -10.44 -13.93 -2.40
N SER A 332 -9.26 -13.37 -2.15
CA SER A 332 -8.18 -13.35 -3.14
C SER A 332 -7.78 -14.79 -3.51
N ASN A 333 -7.87 -15.15 -4.79
CA ASN A 333 -7.54 -16.48 -5.32
C ASN A 333 -8.38 -17.65 -4.75
N GLY A 334 -9.63 -17.38 -4.34
CA GLY A 334 -10.58 -18.41 -3.92
C GLY A 334 -12.02 -18.05 -4.26
N ARG A 335 -12.94 -18.97 -3.98
CA ARG A 335 -14.39 -18.83 -4.22
C ARG A 335 -15.19 -19.40 -3.06
N ILE A 336 -16.44 -18.97 -2.95
CA ILE A 336 -17.42 -19.58 -2.05
C ILE A 336 -18.05 -20.77 -2.77
N VAL A 337 -18.07 -21.93 -2.13
CA VAL A 337 -18.64 -23.18 -2.68
C VAL A 337 -19.97 -23.55 -2.04
N ASN A 338 -20.28 -23.00 -0.86
CA ASN A 338 -21.54 -23.23 -0.17
C ASN A 338 -21.95 -22.02 0.68
N GLY A 339 -23.25 -21.78 0.81
CA GLY A 339 -23.81 -20.69 1.60
C GLY A 339 -23.77 -19.33 0.91
N GLN A 340 -23.52 -19.24 -0.39
CA GLN A 340 -23.50 -17.94 -1.09
C GLN A 340 -24.90 -17.32 -1.11
N LYS A 341 -25.03 -16.11 -0.55
CA LYS A 341 -26.27 -15.34 -0.48
C LYS A 341 -26.02 -13.89 -0.90
N PRO A 342 -27.03 -13.18 -1.43
CA PRO A 342 -26.92 -11.75 -1.73
C PRO A 342 -26.71 -10.88 -0.47
N SER A 343 -27.04 -11.42 0.72
CA SER A 343 -26.82 -10.80 2.03
C SER A 343 -26.80 -11.87 3.13
N TYR A 344 -26.04 -11.64 4.20
CA TYR A 344 -25.88 -12.57 5.33
C TYR A 344 -26.51 -12.04 6.62
N SER A 345 -27.16 -12.95 7.36
CA SER A 345 -27.70 -12.70 8.71
C SER A 345 -26.79 -13.34 9.77
N VAL A 346 -26.76 -12.78 10.99
CA VAL A 346 -25.97 -13.33 12.10
C VAL A 346 -26.34 -14.80 12.30
N GLY A 347 -25.35 -15.70 12.23
CA GLY A 347 -25.60 -17.15 12.23
C GLY A 347 -25.38 -17.86 10.90
N ASP A 348 -25.39 -17.13 9.78
CA ASP A 348 -25.13 -17.70 8.46
C ASP A 348 -23.66 -18.14 8.31
N PHE A 349 -23.43 -19.26 7.64
CA PHE A 349 -22.10 -19.78 7.35
C PHE A 349 -21.84 -19.87 5.85
N ILE A 350 -20.60 -19.60 5.46
CA ILE A 350 -20.10 -19.84 4.11
C ILE A 350 -18.93 -20.81 4.15
N THR A 351 -18.76 -21.55 3.05
CA THR A 351 -17.61 -22.43 2.86
C THR A 351 -16.78 -21.93 1.69
N ILE A 352 -15.48 -21.76 1.90
CA ILE A 352 -14.51 -21.18 0.97
C ILE A 352 -13.55 -22.26 0.47
N GLU A 353 -13.31 -22.25 -0.84
CA GLU A 353 -12.35 -23.13 -1.52
C GLU A 353 -11.39 -22.28 -2.35
N CYS A 354 -10.09 -22.57 -2.28
CA CYS A 354 -9.09 -21.87 -3.09
C CYS A 354 -9.06 -22.38 -4.54
N TYR A 355 -8.68 -21.52 -5.48
CA TYR A 355 -8.45 -21.95 -6.86
C TYR A 355 -7.25 -22.89 -6.96
N ALA A 356 -7.19 -23.69 -8.03
CA ALA A 356 -6.15 -24.67 -8.25
C ALA A 356 -4.74 -24.05 -8.11
N GLY A 357 -3.91 -24.65 -7.25
CA GLY A 357 -2.55 -24.20 -6.96
C GLY A 357 -2.39 -23.28 -5.74
N TYR A 358 -3.48 -22.99 -5.03
CA TYR A 358 -3.47 -22.23 -3.78
C TYR A 358 -3.93 -23.11 -2.61
N THR A 359 -3.31 -22.93 -1.44
CA THR A 359 -3.67 -23.59 -0.17
C THR A 359 -4.39 -22.61 0.76
N LEU A 360 -5.47 -23.08 1.37
CA LEU A 360 -6.28 -22.29 2.30
C LEU A 360 -5.56 -22.17 3.65
N HIS A 361 -5.30 -20.94 4.08
CA HIS A 361 -4.80 -20.61 5.41
C HIS A 361 -5.92 -19.98 6.24
N GLY A 362 -6.45 -20.76 7.18
CA GLY A 362 -7.60 -20.42 8.02
C GLY A 362 -8.65 -21.54 7.99
N GLU A 363 -9.82 -21.30 8.59
CA GLU A 363 -10.92 -22.26 8.51
C GLU A 363 -11.71 -22.08 7.21
N ALA A 364 -12.03 -23.21 6.54
CA ALA A 364 -12.80 -23.21 5.31
C ALA A 364 -14.25 -22.75 5.52
N ARG A 365 -14.78 -22.93 6.73
CA ARG A 365 -16.14 -22.55 7.09
C ARG A 365 -16.09 -21.39 8.07
N ILE A 366 -16.70 -20.27 7.71
CA ILE A 366 -16.75 -19.07 8.56
C ILE A 366 -18.20 -18.63 8.77
N GLN A 367 -18.49 -18.08 9.94
CA GLN A 367 -19.84 -17.66 10.35
C GLN A 367 -19.92 -16.14 10.47
N TYR A 368 -21.01 -15.56 9.96
CA TYR A 368 -21.27 -14.13 10.06
C TYR A 368 -21.76 -13.77 11.47
N VAL A 369 -21.12 -12.78 12.09
CA VAL A 369 -21.43 -12.33 13.46
C VAL A 369 -21.96 -10.89 13.54
N GLY A 370 -22.17 -10.23 12.39
CA GLY A 370 -22.65 -8.84 12.31
C GLY A 370 -21.54 -7.85 11.95
N GLU A 371 -21.92 -6.62 11.57
CA GLU A 371 -21.00 -5.50 11.29
C GLU A 371 -19.83 -5.85 10.32
N ASN A 372 -20.08 -6.58 9.23
CA ASN A 372 -19.06 -7.06 8.26
C ASN A 372 -17.99 -8.00 8.86
N ARG A 373 -18.21 -8.58 10.04
CA ARG A 373 -17.26 -9.45 10.72
C ARG A 373 -17.64 -10.93 10.57
N TRP A 374 -16.62 -11.75 10.29
CA TRP A 374 -16.71 -13.21 10.19
C TRP A 374 -15.86 -13.87 11.26
N ILE A 375 -16.36 -14.94 11.86
CA ILE A 375 -15.65 -15.75 12.85
C ILE A 375 -15.71 -17.24 12.44
N PRO A 376 -14.57 -17.92 12.28
CA PRO A 376 -13.21 -17.37 12.25
C PRO A 376 -13.03 -16.31 11.15
N GLY A 377 -11.98 -15.48 11.25
CA GLY A 377 -11.72 -14.41 10.26
C GLY A 377 -11.60 -14.96 8.84
N VAL A 378 -11.86 -14.11 7.83
CA VAL A 378 -11.84 -14.51 6.41
C VAL A 378 -10.47 -15.16 6.06
N PRO A 379 -10.45 -16.43 5.58
CA PRO A 379 -9.22 -17.16 5.31
C PRO A 379 -8.50 -16.62 4.06
N ALA A 380 -7.19 -16.78 4.01
CA ALA A 380 -6.37 -16.37 2.87
C ALA A 380 -5.96 -17.58 2.00
N CYS A 381 -6.15 -17.48 0.68
CA CYS A 381 -5.61 -18.46 -0.26
C CYS A 381 -4.20 -18.05 -0.68
N GLN A 382 -3.19 -18.74 -0.15
CA GLN A 382 -1.79 -18.50 -0.47
C GLN A 382 -1.30 -19.51 -1.50
N LEU A 383 -0.29 -19.14 -2.30
CA LEU A 383 0.28 -20.08 -3.28
C LEU A 383 0.74 -21.34 -2.55
N SER A 384 0.33 -22.51 -3.05
CA SER A 384 0.62 -23.79 -2.41
C SER A 384 2.11 -23.92 -2.13
N ALA A 385 2.47 -24.26 -0.90
CA ALA A 385 3.87 -24.51 -0.51
C ALA A 385 4.57 -25.52 -1.44
N TYR A 386 3.79 -26.45 -2.00
CA TYR A 386 4.24 -27.43 -2.98
C TYR A 386 4.56 -26.78 -4.34
N ILE A 387 3.74 -25.83 -4.80
CA ILE A 387 4.01 -25.07 -6.04
C ILE A 387 5.16 -24.09 -5.83
N THR A 388 5.26 -23.40 -4.69
CA THR A 388 6.44 -22.59 -4.39
C THR A 388 7.70 -23.44 -4.30
N ALA A 389 7.63 -24.65 -3.73
CA ALA A 389 8.75 -25.59 -3.71
C ALA A 389 9.11 -26.08 -5.12
N ILE A 390 8.13 -26.39 -5.98
CA ILE A 390 8.37 -26.74 -7.39
C ILE A 390 8.99 -25.57 -8.14
N ILE A 391 8.49 -24.34 -7.97
CA ILE A 391 9.08 -23.14 -8.58
C ILE A 391 10.51 -22.96 -8.07
N CYS A 392 10.75 -23.07 -6.76
CA CYS A 392 12.10 -23.00 -6.19
C CYS A 392 13.02 -24.12 -6.70
N VAL A 393 12.51 -25.35 -6.87
CA VAL A 393 13.29 -26.48 -7.41
C VAL A 393 13.55 -26.30 -8.90
N ILE A 394 12.58 -25.83 -9.69
CA ILE A 394 12.78 -25.50 -11.10
C ILE A 394 13.78 -24.37 -11.23
N VAL A 395 13.66 -23.31 -10.43
CA VAL A 395 14.62 -22.21 -10.39
C VAL A 395 16.00 -22.72 -9.97
N ALA A 396 16.10 -23.57 -8.96
CA ALA A 396 17.36 -24.18 -8.53
C ALA A 396 17.96 -25.09 -9.61
N VAL A 397 17.15 -25.88 -10.31
CA VAL A 397 17.58 -26.74 -11.43
C VAL A 397 18.04 -25.87 -12.60
N VAL A 398 17.31 -24.81 -12.95
CA VAL A 398 17.70 -23.87 -14.00
C VAL A 398 18.99 -23.14 -13.64
N VAL A 399 19.15 -22.73 -12.38
CA VAL A 399 20.38 -22.12 -11.85
C VAL A 399 21.52 -23.12 -11.88
N CYS A 400 21.32 -24.36 -11.41
CA CYS A 400 22.32 -25.41 -11.45
C CYS A 400 22.70 -25.80 -12.88
N LEU A 401 21.74 -25.84 -13.81
CA LEU A 401 22.00 -26.03 -15.24
C LEU A 401 22.78 -24.84 -15.80
N ALA A 402 22.42 -23.60 -15.47
CA ALA A 402 23.16 -22.42 -15.89
C ALA A 402 24.60 -22.41 -15.34
N ILE A 403 24.79 -22.81 -14.07
CA ILE A 403 26.10 -22.97 -13.44
C ILE A 403 26.86 -24.13 -14.09
N PHE A 404 26.23 -25.26 -14.38
CA PHE A 404 26.84 -26.39 -15.08
C PHE A 404 27.25 -26.01 -16.51
N TRP A 405 26.42 -25.25 -17.23
CA TRP A 405 26.75 -24.70 -18.55
C TRP A 405 27.88 -23.68 -18.47
N ALA A 406 27.92 -22.84 -17.44
CA ALA A 406 29.02 -21.92 -17.19
C ALA A 406 30.31 -22.68 -16.86
N TYR A 407 30.25 -23.70 -16.02
CA TYR A 407 31.38 -24.55 -15.65
C TYR A 407 31.88 -25.35 -16.85
N LYS A 408 30.99 -25.96 -17.64
CA LYS A 408 31.33 -26.64 -18.89
C LYS A 408 31.96 -25.68 -19.89
N LYS A 409 31.47 -24.44 -20.00
CA LYS A 409 32.08 -23.41 -20.86
C LYS A 409 33.46 -23.00 -20.36
N PHE A 410 33.65 -22.92 -19.05
CA PHE A 410 34.93 -22.55 -18.42
C PHE A 410 35.98 -23.67 -18.53
N PHE A 411 35.60 -24.93 -18.32
CA PHE A 411 36.50 -26.07 -18.40
C PHE A 411 36.69 -26.61 -19.81
N SER A 412 35.74 -26.40 -20.73
CA SER A 412 35.95 -26.66 -22.16
C SER A 412 36.98 -25.71 -22.79
N GLN A 413 37.27 -24.56 -22.18
CA GLN A 413 38.33 -23.65 -22.63
C GLN A 413 39.71 -23.94 -22.01
N ASN A 414 39.79 -24.73 -20.94
CA ASN A 414 41.07 -25.09 -20.29
C ASN A 414 41.63 -26.46 -20.73
N GLY A 415 41.01 -27.11 -21.72
CA GLY A 415 41.47 -28.39 -22.29
C GLY A 415 42.59 -28.31 -23.33
N LYS A 416 43.33 -27.18 -23.40
CA LYS A 416 44.58 -27.07 -24.17
C LYS A 416 45.65 -26.40 -23.32
N ARG A 417 46.32 -27.18 -22.49
CA ARG A 417 47.70 -26.87 -22.11
C ARG A 417 48.62 -27.74 -22.95
N ASP A 418 49.20 -27.12 -23.96
CA ASP A 418 50.47 -27.54 -24.52
C ASP A 418 51.50 -27.55 -23.39
N SER A 419 52.06 -28.71 -23.10
CA SER A 419 53.30 -28.82 -22.32
C SER A 419 54.25 -29.72 -23.11
N THR A 420 55.01 -29.08 -23.99
CA THR A 420 56.29 -29.59 -24.48
C THR A 420 57.29 -29.63 -23.32
N PRO A 421 58.17 -30.66 -23.24
CA PRO A 421 58.97 -30.92 -22.05
C PRO A 421 60.29 -30.15 -22.09
N GLY A 422 60.48 -29.24 -21.11
CA GLY A 422 61.71 -28.50 -20.87
C GLY A 422 62.28 -28.88 -19.51
N THR A 423 63.53 -29.31 -19.53
CA THR A 423 64.39 -29.94 -18.52
C THR A 423 64.82 -29.06 -17.33
N ALA A 424 65.25 -29.75 -16.26
CA ALA A 424 66.04 -29.33 -15.08
C ALA A 424 65.27 -28.60 -13.96
N GLU A 425 65.46 -28.85 -12.65
CA GLU A 425 66.57 -29.46 -11.90
C GLU A 425 66.01 -29.92 -10.52
N TYR A 426 66.32 -31.14 -10.07
CA TYR A 426 66.05 -31.57 -8.70
C TYR A 426 67.24 -31.25 -7.81
N LYS A 427 67.10 -30.27 -6.90
CA LYS A 427 67.99 -30.14 -5.73
C LYS A 427 67.43 -30.94 -4.58
N ILE A 428 68.11 -32.04 -4.28
CA ILE A 428 67.99 -32.80 -3.05
C ILE A 428 68.90 -32.13 -2.01
N CYS A 429 68.35 -31.77 -0.85
CA CYS A 429 69.09 -31.76 0.41
C CYS A 429 68.30 -32.60 1.42
N LYS A 430 68.85 -33.77 1.76
CA LYS A 430 68.63 -34.41 3.06
C LYS A 430 69.56 -33.74 4.09
N ALA A 431 69.22 -33.87 5.37
CA ALA A 431 70.25 -33.86 6.40
C ALA A 431 71.11 -35.13 6.29
#